data_AF-A0A940DQ00-F1
#
_entry.id   AF-A0A940DQ00-F1
#
_cell.length_a   1.000
_cell.length_b   1.000
_cell.length_c   1.000
_cell.angle_alpha   90.00
_cell.angle_beta   90.00
_cell.angle_gamma   90.00
#
_symmetry.space_group_name_H-M   'P 1'
#
loop_
_entity.id
_entity.type
_entity.pdbx_description
1 polymer ?
#
loop_
_entity_poly.entity_id
_entity_poly.type
_entity_poly.pdbx_seq_one_letter_code
_entity_poly.pdbx_strand_id
1 'polypeptide(L)'
;MMKIYRFAAFAAVLSSMAVLPSCEEFDPVLTGEYPLPEPWETVEMAPTYTIAELCSLYQQGEPVTLDDSVDPNDIIIGGKICTSDQVGNFYRSFYIQDGTAGIEIKMGKTGLYNEYKIGQTVYVK
;
A
#
# COMPACT_ATOMS: atom_id res chain seq x y z
N MET A 1 51.39 50.54 7.77
CA MET A 1 50.11 49.82 7.91
C MET A 1 49.70 49.17 6.57
N MET A 2 50.32 48.06 6.14
CA MET A 2 49.94 47.41 4.85
C MET A 2 50.28 45.92 4.72
N LYS A 3 50.62 45.23 5.83
CA LYS A 3 51.05 43.81 5.81
C LYS A 3 50.06 42.81 6.42
N ILE A 4 49.06 43.27 7.19
CA ILE A 4 48.07 42.40 7.86
C ILE A 4 46.91 42.01 6.90
N TYR A 5 46.55 42.87 5.96
CA TYR A 5 45.44 42.63 5.02
C TYR A 5 45.70 41.48 4.02
N ARG A 6 46.97 41.14 3.77
CA ARG A 6 47.36 40.06 2.84
C ARG A 6 47.09 38.66 3.41
N PHE A 7 47.17 38.51 4.74
CA PHE A 7 46.86 37.24 5.43
C PHE A 7 45.35 37.07 5.66
N ALA A 8 44.64 38.15 5.96
CA ALA A 8 43.18 38.12 6.07
C ALA A 8 42.49 37.76 4.74
N ALA A 9 43.04 38.23 3.60
CA ALA A 9 42.53 37.87 2.28
C ALA A 9 42.69 36.37 1.96
N PHE A 10 43.75 35.71 2.46
CA PHE A 10 43.99 34.28 2.23
C PHE A 10 43.06 33.37 3.04
N ALA A 11 42.75 33.75 4.29
CA ALA A 11 41.82 33.01 5.14
C ALA A 11 40.37 33.07 4.62
N ALA A 12 39.97 34.19 4.01
CA ALA A 12 38.64 34.35 3.44
C ALA A 12 38.39 33.46 2.20
N VAL A 13 39.42 33.18 1.40
CA VAL A 13 39.30 32.34 0.19
C VAL A 13 39.28 30.84 0.53
N LEU A 14 39.98 30.40 1.57
CA LEU A 14 39.91 29.00 2.03
C LEU A 14 38.56 28.67 2.67
N SER A 15 37.94 29.64 3.35
CA SER A 15 36.62 29.45 3.96
C SER A 15 35.49 29.38 2.93
N SER A 16 35.67 29.90 1.71
CA SER A 16 34.65 29.83 0.66
C SER A 16 34.63 28.50 -0.11
N MET A 17 35.65 27.64 0.04
CA MET A 17 35.66 26.28 -0.53
C MET A 17 34.86 25.26 0.30
N ALA A 18 34.41 25.62 1.49
CA ALA A 18 33.65 24.73 2.38
C ALA A 18 32.13 24.77 2.16
N VAL A 19 31.63 25.53 1.17
CA VAL A 19 30.18 25.68 0.91
C VAL A 19 29.85 25.38 -0.56
N LEU A 20 30.24 24.20 -1.03
CA LEU A 20 29.62 23.58 -2.20
C LEU A 20 28.98 22.23 -1.79
N PRO A 21 27.80 22.22 -1.14
CA PRO A 21 26.94 21.06 -1.23
C PRO A 21 26.30 21.10 -2.63
N SER A 22 27.00 20.66 -3.67
CA SER A 22 26.51 20.76 -5.05
C SER A 22 26.60 19.45 -5.85
N CYS A 23 26.88 18.33 -5.21
CA CYS A 23 26.70 17.03 -5.85
C CYS A 23 25.96 16.08 -4.91
N GLU A 24 24.80 16.49 -4.42
CA GLU A 24 23.73 15.48 -4.38
C GLU A 24 23.18 15.43 -5.80
N GLU A 25 23.27 14.26 -6.41
CA GLU A 25 22.72 14.01 -7.72
C GLU A 25 21.20 14.27 -7.65
N PHE A 26 20.69 15.16 -8.51
CA PHE A 26 19.25 15.35 -8.66
C PHE A 26 18.69 14.12 -9.37
N ASP A 27 18.30 13.12 -8.58
CA ASP A 27 17.99 11.75 -8.98
C ASP A 27 19.19 11.02 -9.65
N PRO A 28 19.31 9.68 -9.52
CA PRO A 28 20.45 8.90 -10.03
C PRO A 28 20.44 8.75 -11.57
N VAL A 29 20.45 9.86 -12.30
CA VAL A 29 20.42 9.93 -13.77
C VAL A 29 21.77 9.59 -14.39
N LEU A 30 22.88 9.92 -13.72
CA LEU A 30 24.26 9.69 -14.15
C LEU A 30 24.83 8.38 -13.60
N THR A 31 24.50 8.03 -12.36
CA THR A 31 24.95 6.77 -11.73
C THR A 31 24.08 5.58 -12.14
N GLY A 32 22.81 5.81 -12.46
CA GLY A 32 21.84 4.75 -12.78
C GLY A 32 21.49 3.87 -11.57
N GLU A 33 21.95 4.24 -10.37
CA GLU A 33 21.72 3.51 -9.13
C GLU A 33 20.42 3.99 -8.48
N TYR A 34 19.30 3.48 -8.97
CA TYR A 34 18.01 3.72 -8.33
C TYR A 34 17.89 2.90 -7.04
N PRO A 35 17.33 3.48 -5.96
CA PRO A 35 16.98 2.68 -4.80
C PRO A 35 16.04 1.57 -5.26
N LEU A 36 16.29 0.35 -4.76
CA LEU A 36 15.33 -0.73 -4.94
C LEU A 36 13.98 -0.27 -4.40
N PRO A 37 12.86 -0.61 -5.07
CA PRO A 37 11.55 -0.34 -4.49
C PRO A 37 11.47 -0.99 -3.13
N GLU A 38 10.76 -0.33 -2.21
CA GLU A 38 10.49 -0.92 -0.90
C GLU A 38 9.86 -2.30 -1.09
N PRO A 39 10.32 -3.32 -0.33
CA PRO A 39 9.70 -4.63 -0.37
C PRO A 39 8.22 -4.54 -0.03
N TRP A 40 7.41 -5.38 -0.66
CA TRP A 40 5.99 -5.50 -0.32
C TRP A 40 5.87 -5.95 1.14
N GLU A 41 5.25 -5.12 1.97
CA GLU A 41 4.89 -5.50 3.32
C GLU A 41 3.59 -6.32 3.30
N THR A 42 3.62 -7.49 3.94
CA THR A 42 2.41 -8.30 4.12
C THR A 42 1.61 -7.73 5.28
N VAL A 43 0.38 -7.33 5.02
CA VAL A 43 -0.57 -6.97 6.08
C VAL A 43 -1.00 -8.25 6.77
N GLU A 44 -0.72 -8.38 8.06
CA GLU A 44 -1.28 -9.45 8.91
C GLU A 44 -2.33 -8.85 9.85
N MET A 45 -3.58 -9.27 9.68
CA MET A 45 -4.69 -8.91 10.56
C MET A 45 -5.34 -10.18 11.10
N ALA A 46 -5.83 -10.13 12.34
CA ALA A 46 -6.64 -11.20 12.90
C ALA A 46 -8.08 -11.06 12.38
N PRO A 47 -8.62 -12.04 11.63
CA PRO A 47 -10.03 -12.01 11.23
C PRO A 47 -10.91 -12.20 12.46
N THR A 48 -11.90 -11.34 12.62
CA THR A 48 -12.88 -11.41 13.72
C THR A 48 -13.95 -12.47 13.45
N TYR A 49 -14.31 -12.65 12.17
CA TYR A 49 -15.33 -13.58 11.71
C TYR A 49 -14.80 -14.45 10.57
N THR A 50 -15.26 -15.70 10.51
CA THR A 50 -15.15 -16.51 9.29
C THR A 50 -16.17 -16.04 8.25
N ILE A 51 -15.91 -16.31 6.98
CA ILE A 51 -16.84 -15.95 5.89
C ILE A 51 -18.19 -16.67 6.09
N ALA A 52 -18.17 -17.92 6.57
CA ALA A 52 -19.39 -18.67 6.85
C ALA A 52 -20.23 -18.07 7.97
N GLU A 53 -19.59 -17.58 9.05
CA GLU A 53 -20.28 -16.87 10.14
C GLU A 53 -20.87 -15.55 9.65
N LEU A 54 -20.11 -14.78 8.85
CA LEU A 54 -20.60 -13.54 8.25
C LEU A 54 -21.83 -13.79 7.37
N CYS A 55 -21.79 -14.82 6.51
CA CYS A 55 -22.93 -15.19 5.69
C CYS A 55 -24.15 -15.63 6.51
N SER A 56 -23.94 -16.20 7.70
CA SER A 56 -25.03 -16.62 8.59
C SER A 56 -25.76 -15.45 9.26
N LEU A 57 -25.16 -14.25 9.30
CA LEU A 57 -25.84 -13.04 9.77
C LEU A 57 -26.92 -12.58 8.79
N TYR A 58 -26.82 -12.94 7.50
CA TYR A 58 -27.78 -12.56 6.48
C TYR A 58 -29.12 -13.29 6.67
N GLN A 59 -30.19 -12.53 6.93
CA GLN A 59 -31.55 -13.03 6.94
C GLN A 59 -32.21 -12.80 5.57
N GLN A 60 -32.85 -13.84 5.03
CA GLN A 60 -33.50 -13.74 3.72
C GLN A 60 -34.54 -12.63 3.69
N GLY A 61 -34.42 -11.72 2.72
CA GLY A 61 -35.41 -10.68 2.44
C GLY A 61 -35.08 -9.30 2.99
N GLU A 62 -34.14 -9.20 3.94
CA GLU A 62 -33.70 -7.91 4.49
C GLU A 62 -32.17 -7.76 4.30
N PRO A 63 -31.70 -6.67 3.68
CA PRO A 63 -30.26 -6.41 3.61
C PRO A 63 -29.72 -6.14 5.02
N VAL A 64 -28.69 -6.87 5.41
CA VAL A 64 -27.99 -6.58 6.67
C VAL A 64 -27.09 -5.38 6.46
N THR A 65 -27.46 -4.27 7.09
CA THR A 65 -26.68 -3.05 7.25
C THR A 65 -25.75 -3.23 8.47
N LEU A 66 -24.44 -3.08 8.27
CA LEU A 66 -23.43 -3.25 9.33
C LEU A 66 -23.35 -2.03 10.27
N ASP A 67 -24.35 -1.17 10.23
CA ASP A 67 -24.49 0.08 10.97
C ASP A 67 -25.48 -0.02 12.14
N ASP A 68 -26.36 -1.03 12.15
CA ASP A 68 -27.51 -1.06 13.07
C ASP A 68 -27.36 -1.98 14.30
N SER A 69 -26.36 -2.86 14.35
CA SER A 69 -26.23 -3.85 15.46
C SER A 69 -24.83 -4.39 15.77
N VAL A 70 -23.85 -4.17 14.89
CA VAL A 70 -22.45 -4.56 15.09
C VAL A 70 -21.61 -3.35 14.74
N ASP A 71 -20.63 -3.00 15.57
CA ASP A 71 -19.73 -1.89 15.24
C ASP A 71 -19.02 -2.21 13.90
N PRO A 72 -19.18 -1.38 12.85
CA PRO A 72 -18.60 -1.67 11.53
C PRO A 72 -17.06 -1.71 11.56
N ASN A 73 -16.45 -1.22 12.64
CA ASN A 73 -15.01 -1.28 12.85
C ASN A 73 -14.49 -2.64 13.34
N ASP A 74 -15.38 -3.57 13.72
CA ASP A 74 -15.00 -4.83 14.35
C ASP A 74 -15.09 -6.03 13.39
N ILE A 75 -15.76 -5.89 12.25
CA ILE A 75 -15.89 -6.99 11.29
C ILE A 75 -14.69 -6.99 10.35
N ILE A 76 -13.73 -7.86 10.64
CA ILE A 76 -12.60 -8.13 9.76
C ILE A 76 -12.77 -9.54 9.20
N ILE A 77 -12.78 -9.65 7.88
CA ILE A 77 -12.71 -10.94 7.18
C ILE A 77 -11.38 -11.05 6.43
N GLY A 78 -10.77 -12.22 6.50
CA GLY A 78 -9.53 -12.55 5.79
C GLY A 78 -9.75 -13.70 4.85
N GLY A 79 -9.25 -13.60 3.61
CA GLY A 79 -9.40 -14.68 2.63
C GLY A 79 -8.38 -14.61 1.51
N LYS A 80 -8.20 -15.72 0.80
CA LYS A 80 -7.36 -15.80 -0.40
C LYS A 80 -8.18 -15.48 -1.64
N ILE A 81 -7.62 -14.66 -2.52
CA ILE A 81 -8.24 -14.34 -3.81
C ILE A 81 -8.25 -15.57 -4.72
N CYS A 82 -9.42 -15.93 -5.23
CA CYS A 82 -9.61 -17.09 -6.11
C CYS A 82 -9.94 -16.73 -7.56
N THR A 83 -10.20 -15.46 -7.86
CA THR A 83 -10.62 -14.98 -9.18
C THR A 83 -9.72 -13.85 -9.69
N SER A 84 -9.76 -13.59 -11.00
CA SER A 84 -9.08 -12.45 -11.65
C SER A 84 -10.01 -11.82 -12.68
N ASP A 85 -10.07 -10.49 -12.74
CA ASP A 85 -10.84 -9.72 -13.75
C ASP A 85 -10.10 -9.51 -15.07
N GLN A 86 -8.90 -10.09 -15.25
CA GLN A 86 -8.03 -9.86 -16.41
C GLN A 86 -8.70 -10.18 -17.76
N VAL A 87 -9.55 -11.22 -17.79
CA VAL A 87 -10.25 -11.66 -19.00
C VAL A 87 -11.63 -10.98 -19.15
N GLY A 88 -11.99 -10.07 -18.24
CA GLY A 88 -13.26 -9.35 -18.25
C GLY A 88 -14.47 -10.18 -17.82
N ASN A 89 -14.23 -11.34 -17.18
CA ASN A 89 -15.27 -12.23 -16.64
C ASN A 89 -15.87 -11.72 -15.31
N PHE A 90 -15.06 -11.10 -14.46
CA PHE A 90 -15.51 -10.49 -13.20
C PHE A 90 -15.44 -8.96 -13.30
N TYR A 91 -16.58 -8.31 -13.42
CA TYR A 91 -16.59 -6.85 -13.61
C TYR A 91 -16.54 -6.13 -12.25
N ARG A 92 -15.45 -5.38 -12.02
CA ARG A 92 -15.28 -4.52 -10.84
C ARG A 92 -15.44 -5.25 -9.49
N SER A 93 -15.16 -6.54 -9.50
CA SER A 93 -15.39 -7.45 -8.38
C SER A 93 -14.36 -8.58 -8.40
N PHE A 94 -14.12 -9.17 -7.23
CA PHE A 94 -13.35 -10.39 -7.07
C PHE A 94 -13.93 -11.23 -5.92
N TYR A 95 -13.53 -12.50 -5.85
CA TYR A 95 -13.96 -13.42 -4.81
C TYR A 95 -12.79 -13.76 -3.90
N ILE A 96 -13.11 -13.92 -2.61
CA ILE A 96 -12.18 -14.39 -1.57
C ILE A 96 -12.73 -15.65 -0.91
N GLN A 97 -11.84 -16.51 -0.44
CA GLN A 97 -12.17 -17.74 0.27
C GLN A 97 -11.23 -17.95 1.46
N ASP A 98 -11.79 -18.30 2.62
CA ASP A 98 -11.07 -18.61 3.87
C ASP A 98 -10.98 -20.12 4.16
N GLY A 99 -11.59 -20.95 3.30
CA GLY A 99 -11.71 -22.39 3.43
C GLY A 99 -13.04 -22.86 4.01
N THR A 100 -13.79 -21.97 4.68
CA THR A 100 -15.13 -22.23 5.20
C THR A 100 -16.20 -21.88 4.16
N ALA A 101 -16.08 -20.70 3.55
CA ALA A 101 -16.99 -20.19 2.52
C ALA A 101 -16.26 -19.20 1.59
N GLY A 102 -16.96 -18.73 0.55
CA GLY A 102 -16.46 -17.70 -0.35
C GLY A 102 -17.48 -16.58 -0.51
N ILE A 103 -16.98 -15.35 -0.65
CA ILE A 103 -17.79 -14.15 -0.79
C ILE A 103 -17.29 -13.27 -1.94
N GLU A 104 -18.22 -12.60 -2.63
CA GLU A 104 -17.92 -11.61 -3.66
C GLU A 104 -17.69 -10.23 -3.03
N ILE A 105 -16.58 -9.60 -3.37
CA ILE A 105 -16.25 -8.23 -3.00
C ILE A 105 -16.44 -7.33 -4.23
N LYS A 106 -17.35 -6.36 -4.14
CA LYS A 106 -17.59 -5.36 -5.20
C LYS A 106 -16.85 -4.07 -4.89
N MET A 107 -15.80 -3.78 -5.64
CA MET A 107 -14.92 -2.63 -5.43
C MET A 107 -15.28 -1.41 -6.29
N GLY A 108 -16.02 -1.63 -7.38
CA GLY A 108 -16.38 -0.54 -8.31
C GLY A 108 -15.23 0.00 -9.17
N LYS A 109 -14.01 -0.53 -9.01
CA LYS A 109 -12.78 -0.16 -9.73
C LYS A 109 -12.45 -1.17 -10.83
N THR A 110 -11.86 -0.69 -11.92
CA THR A 110 -11.40 -1.51 -13.06
C THR A 110 -9.93 -1.87 -12.93
N GLY A 111 -9.52 -3.01 -13.48
CA GLY A 111 -8.10 -3.41 -13.53
C GLY A 111 -7.60 -3.96 -12.20
N LEU A 112 -8.47 -4.65 -11.47
CA LEU A 112 -8.20 -5.19 -10.14
C LEU A 112 -7.07 -6.23 -10.18
N TYR A 113 -6.90 -6.95 -11.29
CA TYR A 113 -5.85 -7.96 -11.50
C TYR A 113 -4.41 -7.44 -11.34
N ASN A 114 -4.19 -6.13 -11.46
CA ASN A 114 -2.87 -5.53 -11.25
C ASN A 114 -2.48 -5.49 -9.77
N GLU A 115 -3.47 -5.26 -8.90
CA GLU A 115 -3.29 -5.06 -7.45
C GLU A 115 -3.62 -6.33 -6.65
N TYR A 116 -4.62 -7.09 -7.11
CA TYR A 116 -5.18 -8.26 -6.45
C TYR A 116 -4.87 -9.52 -7.26
N LYS A 117 -3.77 -10.19 -6.90
CA LYS A 117 -3.31 -11.39 -7.58
C LYS A 117 -3.96 -12.64 -7.01
N ILE A 118 -4.16 -13.65 -7.85
CA ILE A 118 -4.68 -14.95 -7.43
C ILE A 118 -3.75 -15.55 -6.36
N GLY A 119 -4.34 -16.06 -5.27
CA GLY A 119 -3.61 -16.67 -4.15
C GLY A 119 -3.11 -15.68 -3.09
N GLN A 120 -3.20 -14.37 -3.35
CA GLN A 120 -2.89 -13.35 -2.36
C GLN A 120 -3.92 -13.36 -1.23
N THR A 121 -3.46 -13.27 0.01
CA THR A 121 -4.32 -13.06 1.19
C THR A 121 -4.68 -11.58 1.28
N VAL A 122 -5.97 -11.30 1.42
CA VAL A 122 -6.49 -9.94 1.63
C VAL A 122 -7.38 -9.91 2.85
N TYR A 123 -7.40 -8.75 3.50
CA TYR A 123 -8.26 -8.47 4.63
C TYR A 123 -9.20 -7.33 4.24
N VAL A 124 -10.48 -7.51 4.54
CA VAL A 124 -11.51 -6.50 4.36
C VAL A 124 -11.99 -6.09 5.74
N LYS A 125 -12.03 -4.77 5.94
CA LYS A 125 -12.53 -4.09 7.13
C LYS A 125 -13.56 -3.06 6.68
#